data_AF-A0A3M2AEH7-F1
#
_entry.id   AF-A0A3M2AEH7-F1
#
_cell.length_a   1.000
_cell.length_b   1.000
_cell.length_c   1.000
_cell.angle_alpha   90.00
_cell.angle_beta   90.00
_cell.angle_gamma   90.00
#
_symmetry.space_group_name_H-M   'P 1'
#
loop_
_entity.id
_entity.type
_entity.pdbx_description
1 polymer ?
#
loop_
_entity_poly.entity_id
_entity_poly.type
_entity_poly.pdbx_seq_one_letter_code
_entity_poly.pdbx_strand_id
1 'polypeptide(L)'
;QPEPYRGVGVNFWSLNTAAQLMPYIDAFAGEGASAERSNWSPDVLDYRMAIAMSRPRLFANQQPDLTLAQIETYAHEALFYGIRPSRGENGGGWPDGYEAVLDWAQAQVKPLMQQGWQPLTLAATDNPDVWVERFGNGYFTVHNWGEAAADFTLTIDAPALGLDAASLTVTETTSGTAVTATLTPDGKLQISGRLDGGRTAVYRTK
;
A
#
# COMPACT_ATOMS: atom_id res chain seq x y z
N GLN A 1 -31.57 -4.06 10.33
CA GLN A 1 -30.10 -3.96 10.48
C GLN A 1 -29.49 -4.68 9.28
N PRO A 2 -28.51 -4.12 8.56
CA PRO A 2 -27.80 -4.91 7.56
C PRO A 2 -27.09 -6.06 8.27
N GLU A 3 -27.16 -7.27 7.71
CA GLU A 3 -26.55 -8.46 8.31
C GLU A 3 -25.05 -8.24 8.59
N PRO A 4 -24.51 -8.80 9.69
CA PRO A 4 -23.07 -8.73 9.95
C PRO A 4 -22.32 -9.45 8.83
N TYR A 5 -21.29 -8.80 8.31
CA TYR A 5 -20.37 -9.32 7.31
C TYR A 5 -19.79 -10.65 7.77
N ARG A 6 -20.24 -11.77 7.20
CA ARG A 6 -19.78 -13.13 7.52
C ARG A 6 -18.58 -13.48 6.64
N GLY A 7 -17.48 -12.77 6.85
CA GLY A 7 -16.23 -13.09 6.17
C GLY A 7 -15.44 -14.16 6.95
N VAL A 8 -14.87 -15.16 6.26
CA VAL A 8 -13.89 -16.07 6.88
C VAL A 8 -12.49 -15.49 6.64
N GLY A 9 -11.87 -14.98 7.70
CA GLY A 9 -10.44 -14.63 7.73
C GLY A 9 -9.63 -15.79 8.30
N VAL A 10 -8.52 -16.15 7.64
CA VAL A 10 -7.64 -17.24 8.09
C VAL A 10 -6.19 -16.75 8.13
N ASN A 11 -5.47 -17.08 9.21
CA ASN A 11 -4.03 -16.85 9.36
C ASN A 11 -3.28 -18.15 9.05
N PHE A 12 -2.19 -18.08 8.26
CA PHE A 12 -1.42 -19.25 7.84
C PHE A 12 0.08 -19.07 8.08
N TRP A 13 0.73 -20.13 8.60
CA TRP A 13 2.18 -20.26 8.72
C TRP A 13 2.84 -20.98 7.51
N SER A 14 2.12 -21.15 6.39
CA SER A 14 2.66 -21.82 5.20
C SER A 14 2.12 -21.23 3.90
N LEU A 15 3.01 -21.06 2.91
CA LEU A 15 2.69 -20.47 1.60
C LEU A 15 1.80 -21.38 0.73
N ASN A 16 1.85 -22.70 0.94
CA ASN A 16 1.28 -23.67 0.00
C ASN A 16 -0.20 -24.00 0.30
N THR A 17 -0.61 -24.08 1.57
CA THR A 17 -2.00 -24.38 1.94
C THR A 17 -2.95 -23.20 1.74
N ALA A 18 -2.43 -21.98 1.94
CA ALA A 18 -3.20 -20.75 1.70
C ALA A 18 -3.66 -20.63 0.25
N ALA A 19 -2.81 -21.05 -0.71
CA ALA A 19 -3.08 -20.94 -2.15
C ALA A 19 -4.34 -21.71 -2.60
N GLN A 20 -4.62 -22.86 -1.98
CA GLN A 20 -5.74 -23.72 -2.36
C GLN A 20 -7.08 -23.22 -1.83
N LEU A 21 -7.07 -22.48 -0.71
CA LEU A 21 -8.28 -21.95 -0.08
C LEU A 21 -8.61 -20.52 -0.52
N MET A 22 -7.75 -19.89 -1.33
CA MET A 22 -7.92 -18.50 -1.77
C MET A 22 -9.28 -18.16 -2.36
N PRO A 23 -9.94 -19.02 -3.16
CA PRO A 23 -11.26 -18.72 -3.70
C PRO A 23 -12.34 -18.55 -2.62
N TYR A 24 -12.10 -19.04 -1.40
CA TYR A 24 -13.07 -19.15 -0.31
C TYR A 24 -12.81 -18.21 0.87
N ILE A 25 -11.75 -17.40 0.83
CA ILE A 25 -11.44 -16.42 1.89
C ILE A 25 -11.73 -15.00 1.43
N ASP A 26 -12.28 -14.20 2.33
CA ASP A 26 -12.68 -12.81 2.05
C ASP A 26 -11.57 -11.81 2.33
N ALA A 27 -10.62 -12.19 3.18
CA ALA A 27 -9.47 -11.37 3.56
C ALA A 27 -8.24 -12.24 3.80
N PHE A 28 -7.08 -11.67 3.51
CA PHE A 28 -5.77 -12.29 3.74
C PHE A 28 -5.13 -11.68 4.97
N ALA A 29 -4.94 -12.50 6.00
CA ALA A 29 -4.18 -12.12 7.17
C ALA A 29 -2.78 -12.75 7.11
N GLY A 30 -1.81 -12.09 7.72
CA GLY A 30 -0.49 -12.65 7.92
C GLY A 30 0.17 -12.08 9.17
N GLU A 31 1.26 -12.72 9.57
CA GLU A 31 2.08 -12.27 10.67
C GLU A 31 3.56 -12.50 10.39
N GLY A 32 4.41 -11.78 11.10
CA GLY A 32 5.85 -11.83 10.94
C GLY A 32 6.56 -10.70 11.66
N ALA A 33 7.80 -10.43 11.28
CA ALA A 33 8.66 -9.45 11.91
C ALA A 33 9.21 -8.48 10.86
N SER A 34 8.80 -7.22 10.91
CA SER A 34 9.05 -6.27 9.81
C SER A 34 10.52 -5.91 9.66
N ALA A 35 11.23 -5.61 10.75
CA ALA A 35 12.63 -5.19 10.71
C ALA A 35 13.57 -6.39 10.52
N GLU A 36 13.19 -7.56 11.01
CA GLU A 36 13.87 -8.83 10.72
C GLU A 36 13.56 -9.38 9.32
N ARG A 37 12.65 -8.74 8.57
CA ARG A 37 12.19 -9.16 7.23
C ARG A 37 11.58 -10.56 7.19
N SER A 38 11.14 -11.09 8.33
CA SER A 38 10.46 -12.38 8.42
C SER A 38 9.01 -12.23 7.97
N ASN A 39 8.63 -12.92 6.89
CA ASN A 39 7.34 -12.75 6.20
C ASN A 39 7.04 -11.30 5.76
N TRP A 40 8.06 -10.45 5.68
CA TRP A 40 7.95 -9.01 5.43
C TRP A 40 9.13 -8.52 4.56
N SER A 41 9.19 -9.05 3.35
CA SER A 41 10.12 -8.64 2.28
C SER A 41 9.34 -8.35 1.01
N PRO A 42 9.87 -7.53 0.07
CA PRO A 42 9.19 -7.22 -1.19
C PRO A 42 8.70 -8.48 -1.92
N ASP A 43 9.56 -9.48 -2.12
CA ASP A 43 9.18 -10.72 -2.81
C ASP A 43 7.99 -11.44 -2.16
N VAL A 44 7.96 -11.50 -0.82
CA VAL A 44 6.87 -12.14 -0.08
C VAL A 44 5.59 -11.30 -0.16
N LEU A 45 5.71 -9.98 -0.09
CA LEU A 45 4.59 -9.06 -0.16
C LEU A 45 3.99 -9.05 -1.57
N ASP A 46 4.80 -9.00 -2.62
CA ASP A 46 4.38 -9.09 -4.02
C ASP A 46 3.65 -10.41 -4.30
N TYR A 47 4.19 -11.54 -3.81
CA TYR A 47 3.49 -12.83 -3.89
C TYR A 47 2.11 -12.76 -3.19
N ARG A 48 2.06 -12.19 -1.98
CA ARG A 48 0.81 -12.03 -1.21
C ARG A 48 -0.18 -11.10 -1.89
N MET A 49 0.29 -10.06 -2.56
CA MET A 49 -0.51 -9.14 -3.37
C MET A 49 -1.17 -9.89 -4.53
N ALA A 50 -0.36 -10.62 -5.29
CA ALA A 50 -0.80 -11.37 -6.47
C ALA A 50 -1.83 -12.45 -6.10
N ILE A 51 -1.65 -13.15 -4.98
CA ILE A 51 -2.64 -14.13 -4.55
C ILE A 51 -3.91 -13.45 -4.00
N ALA A 52 -3.78 -12.42 -3.17
CA ALA A 52 -4.95 -11.76 -2.58
C ALA A 52 -5.81 -11.03 -3.63
N MET A 53 -5.19 -10.58 -4.73
CA MET A 53 -5.80 -9.73 -5.75
C MET A 53 -6.41 -8.49 -5.11
N SER A 54 -7.70 -8.24 -5.35
CA SER A 54 -8.44 -7.10 -4.81
C SER A 54 -8.90 -7.27 -3.36
N ARG A 55 -8.66 -8.44 -2.74
CA ARG A 55 -9.19 -8.72 -1.40
C ARG A 55 -8.43 -7.95 -0.32
N PRO A 56 -9.13 -7.53 0.75
CA PRO A 56 -8.55 -7.01 1.98
C PRO A 56 -7.33 -7.79 2.47
N ARG A 57 -6.26 -7.07 2.83
CA ARG A 57 -5.06 -7.63 3.47
C ARG A 57 -4.81 -6.99 4.82
N LEU A 58 -4.39 -7.81 5.78
CA LEU A 58 -4.03 -7.40 7.14
C LEU A 58 -2.71 -8.06 7.52
N PHE A 59 -1.91 -7.38 8.34
CA PHE A 59 -0.68 -7.94 8.85
C PHE A 59 -0.46 -7.58 10.31
N ALA A 60 -0.20 -8.59 11.13
CA ALA A 60 0.17 -8.42 12.54
C ALA A 60 1.69 -8.54 12.70
N ASN A 61 2.34 -7.43 13.05
CA ASN A 61 3.77 -7.43 13.32
C ASN A 61 4.04 -7.95 14.74
N GLN A 62 4.67 -9.11 14.82
CA GLN A 62 4.96 -9.85 16.04
C GLN A 62 6.33 -9.47 16.64
N GLN A 63 7.10 -8.59 15.99
CA GLN A 63 8.45 -8.24 16.43
C GLN A 63 8.40 -7.35 17.68
N PRO A 64 9.04 -7.74 18.80
CA PRO A 64 9.14 -6.90 19.99
C PRO A 64 10.18 -5.78 19.79
N ASP A 65 10.12 -4.78 20.67
CA ASP A 65 11.16 -3.76 20.87
C ASP A 65 11.55 -2.96 19.60
N LEU A 66 10.61 -2.78 18.68
CA LEU A 66 10.82 -1.92 17.52
C LEU A 66 10.96 -0.45 17.93
N THR A 67 11.92 0.23 17.34
CA THR A 67 12.03 1.69 17.42
C THR A 67 10.89 2.36 16.65
N LEU A 68 10.58 3.61 16.96
CA LEU A 68 9.54 4.37 16.25
C LEU A 68 9.84 4.47 14.75
N ALA A 69 11.10 4.66 14.36
CA ALA A 69 11.52 4.72 12.95
C ALA A 69 11.28 3.39 12.20
N GLN A 70 11.48 2.24 12.87
CA GLN A 70 11.16 0.93 12.29
C GLN A 70 9.65 0.72 12.14
N ILE A 71 8.86 1.25 13.09
CA ILE A 71 7.39 1.20 13.03
C ILE A 71 6.87 2.10 11.90
N GLU A 72 7.45 3.29 11.71
CA GLU A 72 7.15 4.16 10.56
C GLU A 72 7.49 3.49 9.24
N THR A 73 8.65 2.83 9.14
CA THR A 73 9.04 2.07 7.94
C THR A 73 8.02 0.97 7.65
N TYR A 74 7.65 0.19 8.66
CA TYR A 74 6.59 -0.83 8.57
C TYR A 74 5.25 -0.23 8.09
N ALA A 75 4.85 0.92 8.65
CA ALA A 75 3.61 1.60 8.29
C ALA A 75 3.62 2.11 6.83
N HIS A 76 4.73 2.65 6.35
CA HIS A 76 4.88 3.11 4.96
C HIS A 76 4.92 1.94 3.97
N GLU A 77 5.64 0.87 4.27
CA GLU A 77 5.65 -0.34 3.44
C GLU A 77 4.25 -0.98 3.40
N ALA A 78 3.55 -1.05 4.54
CA ALA A 78 2.16 -1.52 4.60
C ALA A 78 1.21 -0.64 3.76
N LEU A 79 1.39 0.68 3.82
CA LEU A 79 0.63 1.63 3.01
C LEU A 79 0.86 1.41 1.51
N PHE A 80 2.11 1.20 1.10
CA PHE A 80 2.46 0.94 -0.31
C PHE A 80 1.69 -0.27 -0.86
N TYR A 81 1.66 -1.36 -0.10
CA TYR A 81 0.96 -2.59 -0.47
C TYR A 81 -0.55 -2.60 -0.15
N GLY A 82 -1.10 -1.52 0.43
CA GLY A 82 -2.50 -1.46 0.85
C GLY A 82 -2.85 -2.55 1.88
N ILE A 83 -1.92 -2.84 2.78
CA ILE A 83 -2.06 -3.82 3.86
C ILE A 83 -2.41 -3.06 5.13
N ARG A 84 -3.45 -3.46 5.85
CA ARG A 84 -3.79 -2.84 7.14
C ARG A 84 -2.76 -3.28 8.19
N PRO A 85 -1.92 -2.37 8.73
CA PRO A 85 -0.91 -2.74 9.70
C PRO A 85 -1.49 -2.83 11.12
N SER A 86 -1.00 -3.77 11.92
CA SER A 86 -1.31 -3.87 13.35
C SER A 86 -0.14 -4.42 14.14
N ARG A 87 -0.11 -4.13 15.44
CA ARG A 87 0.78 -4.80 16.40
C ARG A 87 0.21 -6.17 16.75
N GLY A 88 1.03 -7.21 16.64
CA GLY A 88 0.70 -8.57 17.07
C GLY A 88 0.81 -8.75 18.58
N GLU A 89 0.31 -9.87 19.09
CA GLU A 89 0.32 -10.19 20.53
C GLU A 89 1.74 -10.27 21.09
N ASN A 90 2.71 -10.73 20.30
CA ASN A 90 4.12 -10.82 20.69
C ASN A 90 4.91 -9.52 20.46
N GLY A 91 4.32 -8.51 19.80
CA GLY A 91 4.93 -7.21 19.55
C GLY A 91 4.97 -6.32 20.80
N GLY A 92 5.59 -6.80 21.88
CA GLY A 92 5.76 -6.04 23.12
C GLY A 92 6.82 -4.94 23.01
N GLY A 93 6.84 -4.00 23.96
CA GLY A 93 7.95 -3.05 24.13
C GLY A 93 8.06 -1.93 23.09
N TRP A 94 7.05 -1.73 22.24
CA TRP A 94 7.04 -0.62 21.30
C TRP A 94 6.94 0.73 22.05
N PRO A 95 7.66 1.78 21.61
CA PRO A 95 7.72 3.07 22.29
C PRO A 95 6.42 3.86 22.15
N ASP A 96 6.18 4.78 23.09
CA ASP A 96 5.06 5.73 23.02
C ASP A 96 4.96 6.42 21.64
N GLY A 97 3.74 6.58 21.15
CA GLY A 97 3.45 7.20 19.85
C GLY A 97 3.31 6.22 18.70
N TYR A 98 3.61 4.93 18.89
CA TYR A 98 3.42 3.92 17.84
C TYR A 98 1.96 3.81 17.37
N GLU A 99 0.98 3.98 18.28
CA GLU A 99 -0.44 3.89 17.94
C GLU A 99 -0.82 4.95 16.91
N ALA A 100 -0.31 6.18 17.05
CA ALA A 100 -0.59 7.26 16.11
C ALA A 100 -0.06 6.96 14.71
N VAL A 101 1.11 6.32 14.61
CA VAL A 101 1.70 5.88 13.33
C VAL A 101 0.83 4.79 12.69
N LEU A 102 0.38 3.81 13.47
CA LEU A 102 -0.52 2.76 12.96
C LEU A 102 -1.89 3.31 12.57
N ASP A 103 -2.48 4.19 13.36
CA ASP A 103 -3.78 4.81 13.07
C ASP A 103 -3.73 5.63 11.79
N TRP A 104 -2.66 6.41 11.59
CA TRP A 104 -2.40 7.13 10.35
C TRP A 104 -2.38 6.16 9.15
N ALA A 105 -1.58 5.10 9.23
CA ALA A 105 -1.47 4.14 8.13
C ALA A 105 -2.79 3.40 7.86
N GLN A 106 -3.50 2.98 8.90
CA GLN A 106 -4.81 2.34 8.78
C GLN A 106 -5.85 3.25 8.12
N ALA A 107 -5.84 4.55 8.45
CA ALA A 107 -6.74 5.54 7.84
C ALA A 107 -6.45 5.70 6.34
N GLN A 108 -5.17 5.71 5.94
CA GLN A 108 -4.75 5.82 4.54
C GLN A 108 -5.01 4.53 3.74
N VAL A 109 -4.82 3.36 4.36
CA VAL A 109 -5.02 2.05 3.71
C VAL A 109 -6.51 1.72 3.50
N LYS A 110 -7.39 2.16 4.40
CA LYS A 110 -8.83 1.86 4.31
C LYS A 110 -9.46 2.14 2.93
N PRO A 111 -9.30 3.33 2.31
CA PRO A 111 -9.82 3.57 0.96
C PRO A 111 -9.15 2.67 -0.10
N LEU A 112 -7.86 2.34 0.03
CA LEU A 112 -7.17 1.44 -0.91
C LEU A 112 -7.79 0.03 -0.89
N MET A 113 -8.06 -0.51 0.30
CA MET A 113 -8.71 -1.81 0.46
C MET A 113 -10.13 -1.84 -0.13
N GLN A 114 -10.86 -0.71 -0.07
CA GLN A 114 -12.19 -0.62 -0.69
C GLN A 114 -12.14 -0.64 -2.22
N GLN A 115 -11.06 -0.12 -2.81
CA GLN A 115 -10.87 -0.11 -4.26
C GLN A 115 -10.28 -1.44 -4.76
N GLY A 116 -9.46 -2.08 -3.94
CA GLY A 116 -8.79 -3.33 -4.26
C GLY A 116 -7.63 -3.15 -5.23
N TRP A 117 -6.52 -3.83 -4.95
CA TRP A 117 -5.34 -3.80 -5.82
C TRP A 117 -5.62 -4.38 -7.22
N GLN A 118 -4.90 -3.88 -8.21
CA GLN A 118 -5.01 -4.27 -9.61
C GLN A 118 -3.66 -4.75 -10.17
N PRO A 119 -3.61 -5.89 -10.89
CA PRO A 119 -2.35 -6.48 -11.36
C PRO A 119 -1.67 -5.71 -12.49
N LEU A 120 -2.44 -4.95 -13.27
CA LEU A 120 -1.88 -4.03 -14.25
C LEU A 120 -1.90 -2.64 -13.63
N THR A 121 -0.73 -2.13 -13.27
CA THR A 121 -0.61 -0.83 -12.58
C THR A 121 -1.10 0.32 -13.46
N LEU A 122 -0.83 0.28 -14.77
CA LEU A 122 -1.14 1.37 -15.71
C LEU A 122 -0.59 2.74 -15.26
N ALA A 123 0.49 2.70 -14.50
CA ALA A 123 1.29 3.83 -14.10
C ALA A 123 2.74 3.38 -13.92
N ALA A 124 3.66 4.33 -14.04
CA ALA A 124 5.09 4.11 -13.85
C ALA A 124 5.75 5.37 -13.30
N THR A 125 6.91 5.20 -12.68
CA THR A 125 7.81 6.27 -12.28
C THR A 125 9.02 6.27 -13.23
N ASP A 126 9.71 7.40 -13.34
CA ASP A 126 10.97 7.53 -14.08
C ASP A 126 12.22 7.19 -13.23
N ASN A 127 12.02 6.92 -11.94
CA ASN A 127 13.07 6.60 -10.99
C ASN A 127 13.02 5.11 -10.59
N PRO A 128 14.08 4.32 -10.80
CA PRO A 128 14.07 2.87 -10.57
C PRO A 128 13.90 2.46 -9.10
N ASP A 129 14.24 3.34 -8.15
CA ASP A 129 14.09 3.07 -6.72
C ASP A 129 12.71 3.46 -6.19
N VAL A 130 11.91 4.18 -6.99
CA VAL A 130 10.57 4.63 -6.61
C VAL A 130 9.54 3.77 -7.31
N TRP A 131 8.81 2.94 -6.57
CA TRP A 131 7.84 2.00 -7.14
C TRP A 131 6.42 2.54 -7.04
N VAL A 132 5.52 2.00 -7.86
CA VAL A 132 4.10 2.39 -7.89
C VAL A 132 3.18 1.17 -7.94
N GLU A 133 2.11 1.21 -7.14
CA GLU A 133 1.01 0.24 -7.17
C GLU A 133 -0.34 0.94 -7.39
N ARG A 134 -1.31 0.21 -7.95
CA ARG A 134 -2.66 0.75 -8.27
C ARG A 134 -3.76 0.03 -7.49
N PHE A 135 -4.71 0.82 -6.99
CA PHE A 135 -5.93 0.35 -6.34
C PHE A 135 -7.16 0.95 -7.03
N GLY A 136 -8.00 0.09 -7.62
CA GLY A 136 -9.08 0.49 -8.52
C GLY A 136 -8.57 1.38 -9.66
N ASN A 137 -9.35 2.37 -10.09
CA ASN A 137 -8.94 3.32 -11.14
C ASN A 137 -8.50 4.68 -10.59
N GLY A 138 -8.52 4.85 -9.27
CA GLY A 138 -8.47 6.18 -8.64
C GLY A 138 -7.36 6.39 -7.62
N TYR A 139 -6.58 5.37 -7.28
CA TYR A 139 -5.57 5.45 -6.23
C TYR A 139 -4.26 4.79 -6.66
N PHE A 140 -3.16 5.49 -6.41
CA PHE A 140 -1.80 5.04 -6.68
C PHE A 140 -0.95 5.26 -5.44
N THR A 141 -0.32 4.21 -4.95
CA THR A 141 0.69 4.33 -3.89
C THR A 141 2.06 4.42 -4.55
N VAL A 142 2.91 5.30 -4.05
CA VAL A 142 4.27 5.49 -4.57
C VAL A 142 5.24 5.38 -3.40
N HIS A 143 6.22 4.49 -3.47
CA HIS A 143 7.17 4.24 -2.39
C HIS A 143 8.61 4.35 -2.88
N ASN A 144 9.45 5.05 -2.12
CA ASN A 144 10.88 5.11 -2.37
C ASN A 144 11.60 4.01 -1.58
N TRP A 145 12.07 2.97 -2.26
CA TRP A 145 12.84 1.87 -1.67
C TRP A 145 14.32 2.21 -1.44
N GLY A 146 14.79 3.33 -1.99
CA GLY A 146 16.13 3.85 -1.73
C GLY A 146 16.28 4.40 -0.31
N GLU A 147 17.53 4.53 0.15
CA GLU A 147 17.83 5.11 1.46
C GLU A 147 17.82 6.66 1.44
N ALA A 148 18.06 7.25 0.27
CA ALA A 148 18.12 8.69 0.09
C ALA A 148 16.81 9.25 -0.46
N ALA A 149 16.57 10.53 -0.20
CA ALA A 149 15.46 11.24 -0.82
C ALA A 149 15.62 11.32 -2.34
N ALA A 150 14.53 11.03 -3.05
CA ALA A 150 14.52 10.91 -4.50
C ALA A 150 13.39 11.76 -5.11
N ASP A 151 13.70 12.45 -6.20
CA ASP A 151 12.71 13.05 -7.08
C ASP A 151 12.23 12.01 -8.10
N PHE A 152 10.97 12.13 -8.50
CA PHE A 152 10.36 11.25 -9.50
C PHE A 152 9.23 11.97 -10.27
N THR A 153 8.90 11.41 -11.43
CA THR A 153 7.72 11.72 -12.23
C THR A 153 6.83 10.49 -12.29
N LEU A 154 5.68 10.54 -11.61
CA LEU A 154 4.62 9.54 -11.75
C LEU A 154 3.84 9.80 -13.04
N THR A 155 3.85 8.84 -13.97
CA THR A 155 3.07 8.86 -15.20
C THR A 155 1.92 7.86 -15.08
N ILE A 156 0.68 8.31 -15.23
CA ILE A 156 -0.54 7.48 -15.18
C ILE A 156 -1.18 7.44 -16.57
N ASP A 157 -1.44 6.23 -17.08
CA ASP A 157 -2.13 6.00 -18.36
C ASP A 157 -3.65 6.12 -18.19
N ALA A 158 -4.12 7.36 -18.07
CA ALA A 158 -5.53 7.69 -17.92
C ALA A 158 -6.42 7.13 -19.06
N PRO A 159 -6.01 7.18 -20.35
CA PRO A 159 -6.77 6.55 -21.43
C PRO A 159 -6.94 5.04 -21.24
N ALA A 160 -5.88 4.32 -20.86
CA ALA A 160 -5.97 2.88 -20.58
C ALA A 160 -6.87 2.54 -19.38
N LEU A 161 -7.03 3.49 -18.45
CA LEU A 161 -7.97 3.40 -17.32
C LEU A 161 -9.42 3.79 -17.69
N GLY A 162 -9.65 4.25 -18.93
CA GLY A 162 -10.95 4.77 -19.38
C GLY A 162 -11.32 6.10 -18.74
N LEU A 163 -10.32 6.89 -18.34
CA LEU A 163 -10.51 8.19 -17.67
C LEU A 163 -10.20 9.35 -18.63
N ASP A 164 -10.99 10.41 -18.54
CA ASP A 164 -10.68 11.68 -19.20
C ASP A 164 -9.71 12.49 -18.34
N ALA A 165 -8.43 12.41 -18.68
CA ALA A 165 -7.34 13.07 -17.97
C ALA A 165 -7.54 14.59 -17.83
N ALA A 166 -8.21 15.25 -18.79
CA ALA A 166 -8.44 16.70 -18.74
C ALA A 166 -9.43 17.12 -17.65
N SER A 167 -10.26 16.18 -17.20
CA SER A 167 -11.25 16.38 -16.13
C SER A 167 -10.73 15.99 -14.74
N LEU A 168 -9.59 15.29 -14.67
CA LEU A 168 -9.09 14.72 -13.43
C LEU A 168 -8.43 15.76 -12.53
N THR A 169 -8.79 15.69 -11.25
CA THR A 169 -8.09 16.34 -10.15
C THR A 169 -7.20 15.35 -9.43
N VAL A 170 -6.01 15.79 -9.00
CA VAL A 170 -5.06 14.94 -8.29
C VAL A 170 -4.79 15.50 -6.90
N THR A 171 -4.86 14.64 -5.89
CA THR A 171 -4.53 14.96 -4.50
C THR A 171 -3.52 13.95 -3.97
N GLU A 172 -2.46 14.43 -3.33
CA GLU A 172 -1.57 13.60 -2.53
C GLU A 172 -2.17 13.51 -1.11
N THR A 173 -2.70 12.34 -0.72
CA THR A 173 -3.59 12.22 0.46
C THR A 173 -2.85 12.04 1.77
N THR A 174 -1.56 11.76 1.72
CA THR A 174 -0.69 11.59 2.88
C THR A 174 -0.31 12.94 3.50
N SER A 175 -0.12 13.99 2.69
CA SER A 175 -0.02 15.39 3.14
C SER A 175 -1.35 16.16 3.03
N GLY A 176 -2.31 15.67 2.24
CA GLY A 176 -3.59 16.33 1.98
C GLY A 176 -3.50 17.46 0.95
N THR A 177 -2.38 17.54 0.21
CA THR A 177 -2.09 18.64 -0.71
C THR A 177 -2.64 18.34 -2.11
N ALA A 178 -3.32 19.31 -2.72
CA ALA A 178 -3.65 19.24 -4.14
C ALA A 178 -2.36 19.36 -4.96
N VAL A 179 -2.14 18.43 -5.89
CA VAL A 179 -0.94 18.42 -6.72
C VAL A 179 -1.30 18.75 -8.16
N THR A 180 -0.46 19.56 -8.81
CA THR A 180 -0.61 19.88 -10.22
C THR A 180 -0.16 18.69 -11.07
N ALA A 181 -1.04 18.24 -11.96
CA ALA A 181 -0.70 17.25 -12.97
C ALA A 181 -0.60 17.91 -14.35
N THR A 182 0.32 17.44 -15.18
CA THR A 182 0.45 17.85 -16.57
C THR A 182 -0.05 16.77 -17.50
N LEU A 183 -0.74 17.18 -18.57
CA LEU A 183 -1.22 16.30 -19.62
C LEU A 183 -0.15 16.16 -20.70
N THR A 184 0.17 14.92 -21.02
CA THR A 184 1.00 14.57 -22.17
C THR A 184 0.16 14.56 -23.46
N PRO A 185 0.77 14.70 -24.64
CA PRO A 185 0.03 14.67 -25.91
C PRO A 185 -0.75 13.38 -26.17
N ASP A 186 -0.33 12.25 -25.59
CA ASP A 186 -1.00 10.94 -25.66
C ASP A 186 -2.05 10.75 -24.55
N GLY A 187 -2.35 11.79 -23.77
CA GLY A 187 -3.45 11.81 -22.80
C GLY A 187 -3.09 11.25 -21.42
N LYS A 188 -1.82 10.91 -21.15
CA LYS A 188 -1.36 10.48 -19.84
C LYS A 188 -1.19 11.65 -18.88
N LEU A 189 -1.41 11.39 -17.60
CA LEU A 189 -1.15 12.36 -16.53
C LEU A 189 0.28 12.19 -16.01
N GLN A 190 0.98 13.30 -15.80
CA GLN A 190 2.29 13.33 -15.16
C GLN A 190 2.25 14.18 -13.90
N ILE A 191 2.82 13.66 -12.82
CA ILE A 191 2.88 14.29 -11.50
C ILE A 191 4.33 14.22 -11.02
N SER A 192 4.94 15.37 -10.75
CA SER A 192 6.26 15.41 -10.12
C SER A 192 6.13 15.31 -8.60
N GLY A 193 7.03 14.55 -7.98
CA GLY A 193 7.08 14.37 -6.53
C GLY A 193 8.50 14.19 -6.03
N ARG A 194 8.63 14.27 -4.70
CA ARG A 194 9.85 13.97 -3.96
C ARG A 194 9.49 13.15 -2.73
N LEU A 195 10.20 12.05 -2.48
CA LEU A 195 10.00 11.19 -1.32
C LEU A 195 11.34 10.94 -0.62
N ASP A 196 11.35 11.08 0.71
CA ASP A 196 12.45 10.57 1.53
C ASP A 196 12.56 9.04 1.41
N GLY A 197 13.74 8.49 1.70
CA GLY A 197 13.96 7.05 1.67
C GLY A 197 13.03 6.29 2.61
N GLY A 198 12.46 5.18 2.15
CA GLY A 198 11.51 4.36 2.90
C GLY A 198 10.15 5.02 3.15
N ARG A 199 9.80 6.09 2.43
CA ARG A 199 8.50 6.78 2.56
C ARG A 199 7.58 6.50 1.39
N THR A 200 6.28 6.57 1.70
CA THR A 200 5.18 6.31 0.77
C THR A 200 4.28 7.53 0.69
N ALA A 201 3.94 7.94 -0.53
CA ALA A 201 2.85 8.86 -0.83
C ALA A 201 1.66 8.12 -1.47
N VAL A 202 0.48 8.70 -1.35
CA VAL A 202 -0.74 8.20 -2.01
C VAL A 202 -1.31 9.30 -2.90
N TYR A 203 -1.45 9.01 -4.18
CA TYR A 203 -2.08 9.90 -5.16
C TYR A 203 -3.49 9.41 -5.48
N ARG A 204 -4.46 10.29 -5.32
CA ARG A 204 -5.85 10.03 -5.68
C ARG A 204 -6.23 10.86 -6.90
N THR A 205 -6.75 10.20 -7.93
CA THR A 205 -7.37 10.83 -9.09
C THR A 205 -8.90 10.83 -8.92
N LYS A 206 -9.54 11.95 -9.23
CA LYS A 206 -11.00 12.16 -9.18
C LYS A 206 -11.49 12.95 -10.35
#